data_AF-A0A2S2NUJ3-F1
#
_entry.id   AF-A0A2S2NUJ3-F1
#
_cell.length_a   1.000
_cell.length_b   1.000
_cell.length_c   1.000
_cell.angle_alpha   90.00
_cell.angle_beta   90.00
_cell.angle_gamma   90.00
#
_symmetry.space_group_name_H-M   'P 1'
#
loop_
_entity.id
_entity.type
_entity.pdbx_description
1 polymer ?
#
loop_
_entity_poly.entity_id
_entity_poly.type
_entity_poly.pdbx_seq_one_letter_code
_entity_poly.pdbx_strand_id
1 'polypeptide(L)'
;MATESTPLTNTDDVTPVSGSEYISLSKHETDRTPPCLKPRCCVYAALLSLVLMAVIVGTSYYVGRSQGDFKVIQSAPTATVDTLLQLKWPLQTDEGITVTSIIQRTIVINATGDDLMSVVEGGYKSLKAKEDLEKNFPTIDGGTPSYRHQQVMKSGPESIRIARNGYVENIATEKLRQLLNVTKDQNAMILAENVTVFNNTECTSPEPIICRLQSRYRTVEGICNNIFEPLKGAALMPFRRVLPADYSDGVWKPRKATDGSELPSAKQVSEDVHRQSYEEDHDFTVMLAVWGQFMDHDITA
;
A
#
# COMPACT_ATOMS: atom_id res chain seq x y z
N MET A 1 -23.97 -21.18 20.62
CA MET A 1 -23.88 -19.79 20.11
C MET A 1 -24.89 -19.65 19.01
N ALA A 2 -25.95 -18.87 19.27
CA ALA A 2 -27.04 -18.65 18.34
C ALA A 2 -26.58 -17.71 17.22
N THR A 3 -26.77 -18.13 15.98
CA THR A 3 -26.60 -17.31 14.78
C THR A 3 -27.79 -16.37 14.66
N GLU A 4 -27.55 -15.07 14.73
CA GLU A 4 -28.55 -14.03 14.50
C GLU A 4 -28.87 -14.00 13.00
N SER A 5 -30.02 -14.54 12.64
CA SER A 5 -30.58 -14.48 11.29
C SER A 5 -31.57 -13.34 11.22
N THR A 6 -31.21 -12.25 10.55
CA THR A 6 -32.11 -11.14 10.25
C THR A 6 -33.20 -11.61 9.27
N PRO A 7 -34.51 -11.52 9.59
CA PRO A 7 -35.56 -11.85 8.65
C PRO A 7 -35.71 -10.70 7.66
N LEU A 8 -35.51 -10.97 6.36
CA LEU A 8 -35.98 -10.11 5.29
C LEU A 8 -37.51 -10.18 5.27
N THR A 9 -38.19 -9.21 5.88
CA THR A 9 -39.63 -9.03 5.72
C THR A 9 -39.92 -8.50 4.32
N ASN A 10 -40.46 -9.37 3.48
CA ASN A 10 -41.20 -9.02 2.29
C ASN A 10 -42.53 -8.38 2.74
N THR A 11 -42.75 -7.10 2.47
CA THR A 11 -44.06 -6.48 2.57
C THR A 11 -44.39 -5.79 1.25
N ASP A 12 -45.10 -6.52 0.41
CA ASP A 12 -45.88 -5.98 -0.70
C ASP A 12 -47.11 -5.28 -0.11
N ASP A 13 -46.95 -4.05 0.39
CA ASP A 13 -48.08 -3.13 0.57
C ASP A 13 -47.58 -1.69 0.74
N VAL A 14 -47.53 -0.93 -0.37
CA VAL A 14 -47.37 0.52 -0.34
C VAL A 14 -48.51 1.15 -1.11
N THR A 15 -49.57 1.48 -0.38
CA THR A 15 -50.53 2.49 -0.81
C THR A 15 -49.84 3.87 -0.74
N PRO A 16 -50.00 4.76 -1.73
CA PRO A 16 -49.31 6.03 -1.74
C PRO A 16 -50.03 7.00 -0.80
N VAL A 17 -49.42 7.30 0.35
CA VAL A 17 -49.83 8.43 1.19
C VAL A 17 -49.39 9.71 0.49
N SER A 18 -50.35 10.38 -0.14
CA SER A 18 -50.26 11.76 -0.59
C SER A 18 -50.09 12.67 0.61
N GLY A 19 -48.95 13.35 0.71
CA GLY A 19 -48.69 14.37 1.73
C GLY A 19 -47.30 14.30 2.34
N SER A 20 -46.25 14.51 1.56
CA SER A 20 -44.97 14.99 2.11
C SER A 20 -44.86 16.48 1.85
N GLU A 21 -45.16 17.27 2.89
CA GLU A 21 -44.66 18.63 2.98
C GLU A 21 -43.13 18.55 3.10
N TYR A 22 -42.45 18.79 1.97
CA TYR A 22 -41.02 19.10 2.02
C TYR A 22 -40.86 20.43 2.75
N ILE A 23 -40.32 20.39 3.97
CA ILE A 23 -39.82 21.60 4.64
C ILE A 23 -38.62 22.08 3.82
N SER A 24 -38.86 23.07 2.98
CA SER A 24 -37.85 23.85 2.29
C SER A 24 -36.99 24.59 3.31
N LEU A 25 -35.83 24.02 3.66
CA LEU A 25 -34.78 24.74 4.40
C LEU A 25 -34.05 25.69 3.42
N SER A 26 -34.78 26.69 2.94
CA SER A 26 -34.26 27.76 2.09
C SER A 26 -34.81 29.10 2.59
N LYS A 27 -34.22 29.60 3.68
CA LYS A 27 -33.93 31.03 3.93
C LYS A 27 -33.43 31.21 5.36
N HIS A 28 -32.13 31.04 5.56
CA HIS A 28 -31.45 31.80 6.60
C HIS A 28 -30.02 32.12 6.18
N GLU A 29 -29.92 32.76 5.00
CA GLU A 29 -28.79 33.63 4.72
C GLU A 29 -28.99 34.88 5.57
N THR A 30 -28.52 34.79 6.82
CA THR A 30 -28.42 35.95 7.69
C THR A 30 -27.20 36.73 7.25
N ASP A 31 -27.45 37.87 6.62
CA ASP A 31 -26.46 38.89 6.31
C ASP A 31 -25.77 39.32 7.62
N ARG A 32 -24.63 38.69 7.93
CA ARG A 32 -23.82 39.02 9.11
C ARG A 32 -22.98 40.25 8.79
N THR A 33 -23.61 41.41 8.87
CA THR A 33 -22.87 42.64 9.15
C THR A 33 -22.39 42.58 10.61
N PRO A 34 -21.09 42.78 10.91
CA PRO A 34 -20.60 42.67 12.28
C PRO A 34 -21.02 43.91 13.08
N PRO A 35 -21.76 43.79 14.19
CA PRO A 35 -22.00 44.90 15.09
C PRO A 35 -20.76 45.10 15.99
N CYS A 36 -19.63 45.50 15.42
CA CYS A 36 -18.48 45.95 16.20
C CYS A 36 -18.66 47.42 16.58
N LEU A 37 -19.53 47.72 17.54
CA LEU A 37 -19.53 48.99 18.29
C LEU A 37 -20.44 48.88 19.52
N LYS A 38 -20.06 48.02 20.48
CA LYS A 38 -20.55 48.10 21.87
C LYS A 38 -19.39 47.86 22.85
N PRO A 39 -19.37 48.53 24.02
CA PRO A 39 -18.27 48.51 25.00
C PRO A 39 -17.93 47.12 25.58
N ARG A 40 -18.73 46.09 25.26
CA ARG A 40 -18.48 44.70 25.65
C ARG A 40 -17.41 44.01 24.78
N CYS A 41 -17.20 44.44 23.54
CA CYS A 41 -16.20 43.82 22.65
C CYS A 41 -14.76 44.07 23.10
N CYS A 42 -14.47 45.28 23.60
CA CYS A 42 -13.14 45.62 24.12
C CYS A 42 -12.79 44.83 25.39
N VAL A 43 -13.79 44.52 26.23
CA VAL A 43 -13.57 43.71 27.45
C VAL A 43 -13.22 42.28 27.08
N TYR A 44 -13.90 41.66 26.10
CA TYR A 44 -13.58 40.31 25.64
C TYR A 44 -12.22 40.24 24.93
N ALA A 45 -11.88 41.25 24.11
CA ALA A 45 -10.56 41.34 23.48
C ALA A 45 -9.43 41.47 24.53
N ALA A 46 -9.64 42.30 25.57
CA ALA A 46 -8.66 42.44 26.65
C ALA A 46 -8.49 41.15 27.47
N LEU A 47 -9.59 40.44 27.78
CA LEU A 47 -9.54 39.15 28.47
C LEU A 47 -8.85 38.07 27.63
N LEU A 48 -9.14 37.97 26.34
CA LEU A 48 -8.47 37.03 25.44
C LEU A 48 -6.97 37.33 25.32
N SER A 49 -6.59 38.61 25.29
CA SER A 49 -5.18 39.03 25.26
C SER A 49 -4.45 38.62 26.54
N LEU A 50 -5.09 38.78 27.71
CA LEU A 50 -4.52 38.36 29.00
C LEU A 50 -4.35 36.85 29.09
N VAL A 51 -5.32 36.07 28.62
CA VAL A 51 -5.24 34.60 28.58
C VAL A 51 -4.11 34.15 27.65
N LEU A 52 -3.99 34.75 26.46
CA LEU A 52 -2.91 34.44 25.52
C LEU A 52 -1.53 34.73 26.12
N MET A 53 -1.38 35.86 26.80
CA MET A 53 -0.14 36.21 27.51
C MET A 53 0.19 35.22 28.63
N ALA A 54 -0.80 34.80 29.42
CA ALA A 54 -0.60 33.80 30.47
C ALA A 54 -0.15 32.45 29.91
N VAL A 55 -0.71 32.02 28.77
CA VAL A 55 -0.31 30.79 28.08
C VAL A 55 1.13 30.90 27.56
N ILE A 56 1.50 32.01 26.92
CA ILE A 56 2.86 32.21 26.39
C ILE A 56 3.90 32.24 27.53
N VAL A 57 3.59 32.91 28.65
CA VAL A 57 4.50 32.94 29.81
C VAL A 57 4.60 31.55 30.45
N GLY A 58 3.49 30.83 30.58
CA GLY A 58 3.46 29.48 31.14
C GLY A 58 4.26 28.47 30.32
N THR A 59 4.12 28.47 28.99
CA THR A 59 4.88 27.58 28.11
C THR A 59 6.36 27.95 28.08
N SER A 60 6.70 29.25 28.09
CA SER A 60 8.09 29.71 28.14
C SER A 60 8.77 29.33 29.45
N TYR A 61 8.07 29.43 30.58
CA TYR A 61 8.57 28.99 31.89
C TYR A 61 8.75 27.46 31.97
N TYR A 62 7.83 26.70 31.39
CA TYR A 62 7.90 25.24 31.35
C TYR A 62 9.07 24.74 30.50
N VAL A 63 9.23 25.29 29.29
CA VAL A 63 10.33 24.94 28.38
C VAL A 63 11.69 25.34 28.95
N GLY A 64 11.78 26.50 29.60
CA GLY A 64 13.02 26.96 30.27
C GLY A 64 13.46 26.08 31.44
N ARG A 65 12.52 25.37 32.09
CA ARG A 65 12.82 24.44 33.20
C ARG A 65 13.19 23.04 32.72
N SER A 66 12.74 22.62 31.53
CA SER A 66 13.01 21.29 30.97
C SER A 66 14.44 21.09 30.46
N GLN A 67 15.28 22.13 30.42
CA GLN A 67 16.69 22.05 30.02
C GLN A 67 17.67 21.75 31.16
N GLY A 68 17.19 21.59 32.40
CA GLY A 68 18.01 21.20 33.55
C GLY A 68 18.17 19.68 33.67
N ASP A 69 19.41 19.20 33.48
CA ASP A 69 19.95 17.88 33.82
C ASP A 69 19.36 16.63 33.15
N PHE A 70 19.93 16.27 31.99
CA PHE A 70 20.00 14.87 31.56
C PHE A 70 21.46 14.41 31.52
N LYS A 71 21.94 13.78 32.60
CA LYS A 71 23.21 13.05 32.61
C LYS A 71 23.02 11.71 31.91
N VAL A 72 23.60 11.56 30.72
CA VAL A 72 23.68 10.28 30.02
C VAL A 72 24.75 9.42 30.70
N ILE A 73 24.34 8.29 31.26
CA ILE A 73 25.23 7.22 31.74
C ILE A 73 25.53 6.33 30.51
N GLN A 74 26.79 6.29 30.09
CA GLN A 74 27.26 5.33 29.08
C GLN A 74 27.50 3.96 29.73
N SER A 75 26.79 2.92 29.28
CA SER A 75 27.16 1.53 29.49
C SER A 75 27.89 0.98 28.26
N ALA A 76 28.90 0.12 28.51
CA ALA A 76 29.80 -0.50 27.54
C ALA A 76 29.08 -1.38 26.48
N PRO A 77 29.72 -1.68 25.33
CA PRO A 77 29.05 -2.24 24.18
C PRO A 77 28.97 -3.77 24.26
N THR A 78 27.77 -4.28 24.45
CA THR A 78 27.39 -5.62 23.98
C THR A 78 26.79 -5.48 22.59
N ALA A 79 27.26 -6.29 21.63
CA ALA A 79 26.78 -6.27 20.25
C ALA A 79 25.25 -6.43 20.20
N THR A 80 24.56 -5.35 19.82
CA THR A 80 23.12 -5.33 19.60
C THR A 80 22.86 -5.65 18.15
N VAL A 81 22.03 -6.67 17.90
CA VAL A 81 21.36 -6.81 16.61
C VAL A 81 20.32 -5.70 16.58
N ASP A 82 20.62 -4.61 15.89
CA ASP A 82 19.72 -3.46 15.82
C ASP A 82 18.42 -3.90 15.14
N THR A 83 17.30 -3.76 15.85
CA THR A 83 15.99 -4.06 15.30
C THR A 83 15.62 -3.00 14.27
N LEU A 84 14.91 -3.39 13.20
CA LEU A 84 14.57 -2.50 12.07
C LEU A 84 13.90 -1.17 12.49
N LEU A 85 13.25 -1.16 13.66
CA LEU A 85 12.58 -0.01 14.27
C LEU A 85 13.53 1.03 14.89
N GLN A 86 14.79 0.66 15.13
CA GLN A 86 15.81 1.55 15.70
C GLN A 86 16.63 2.27 14.63
N LEU A 87 16.47 1.89 13.37
CA LEU A 87 17.18 2.51 12.26
C LEU A 87 16.51 3.84 11.90
N LYS A 88 17.30 4.93 11.89
CA LYS A 88 16.81 6.26 11.49
C LYS A 88 16.68 6.33 9.97
N TRP A 89 15.57 6.89 9.51
CA TRP A 89 15.30 7.09 8.09
C TRP A 89 16.04 8.34 7.54
N PRO A 90 16.64 8.29 6.34
CA PRO A 90 16.80 7.12 5.46
C PRO A 90 17.79 6.10 6.04
N LEU A 91 17.47 4.81 5.88
CA LEU A 91 18.35 3.72 6.30
C LEU A 91 19.72 3.93 5.65
N GLN A 92 20.73 4.23 6.47
CA GLN A 92 22.11 4.30 6.01
C GLN A 92 22.51 2.89 5.59
N THR A 93 22.60 2.66 4.28
CA THR A 93 23.27 1.48 3.73
C THR A 93 24.69 1.47 4.30
N ASP A 94 25.13 0.33 4.84
CA ASP A 94 26.40 0.14 5.53
C ASP A 94 27.51 1.10 5.07
N GLU A 95 28.08 1.82 6.04
CA GLU A 95 29.21 2.72 5.90
C GLU A 95 30.47 1.96 5.45
N GLY A 96 30.49 1.67 4.15
CA GLY A 96 31.65 1.34 3.31
C GLY A 96 31.45 1.85 1.87
N ILE A 97 30.29 2.42 1.58
CA ILE A 97 29.93 3.03 0.29
C ILE A 97 29.90 4.54 0.55
N THR A 98 31.07 5.17 0.44
CA THR A 98 31.20 6.63 0.40
C THR A 98 30.11 7.23 -0.48
N VAL A 99 29.54 8.37 -0.11
CA VAL A 99 28.41 9.02 -0.81
C VAL A 99 28.73 9.40 -2.28
N THR A 100 29.96 9.20 -2.74
CA THR A 100 30.39 9.20 -4.15
C THR A 100 30.13 7.89 -4.92
N SER A 101 29.69 6.82 -4.27
CA SER A 101 29.31 5.53 -4.88
C SER A 101 27.81 5.22 -4.84
N ILE A 102 26.96 6.21 -4.51
CA ILE A 102 25.51 6.20 -4.81
C ILE A 102 25.25 6.40 -6.32
N ILE A 103 26.30 6.52 -7.11
CA ILE A 103 26.29 5.95 -8.45
C ILE A 103 26.79 4.51 -8.30
N GLN A 104 25.97 3.61 -7.76
CA GLN A 104 26.01 2.25 -8.30
C GLN A 104 25.83 2.50 -9.79
N ARG A 105 26.88 2.27 -10.59
CA ARG A 105 26.79 2.46 -12.03
C ARG A 105 25.65 1.56 -12.48
N THR A 106 24.46 2.14 -12.66
CA THR A 106 23.35 1.45 -13.27
C THR A 106 23.88 1.02 -14.61
N ILE A 107 24.12 -0.28 -14.76
CA ILE A 107 24.63 -0.80 -16.01
C ILE A 107 23.46 -0.70 -16.96
N VAL A 108 23.51 0.29 -17.85
CA VAL A 108 22.53 0.44 -18.91
C VAL A 108 22.96 -0.50 -20.02
N ILE A 109 22.18 -1.56 -20.21
CA ILE A 109 22.42 -2.54 -21.28
C ILE A 109 21.31 -2.36 -22.30
N ASN A 110 21.68 -2.12 -23.55
CA ASN A 110 20.71 -2.07 -24.64
C ASN A 110 20.52 -3.49 -25.19
N ALA A 111 19.31 -4.04 -25.05
CA ALA A 111 19.00 -5.35 -25.61
C ALA A 111 18.76 -5.23 -27.13
N THR A 112 19.23 -6.19 -27.92
CA THR A 112 18.93 -6.21 -29.36
C THR A 112 17.50 -6.69 -29.60
N GLY A 113 16.88 -6.27 -30.71
CA GLY A 113 15.51 -6.66 -31.04
C GLY A 113 15.32 -8.18 -31.20
N ASP A 114 16.34 -8.86 -31.73
CA ASP A 114 16.32 -10.32 -31.94
C ASP A 114 16.37 -11.08 -30.60
N ASP A 115 17.24 -10.67 -29.67
CA ASP A 115 17.30 -11.24 -28.32
C ASP A 115 15.96 -11.06 -27.59
N LEU A 116 15.37 -9.87 -27.74
CA LEU A 116 14.13 -9.48 -27.08
C LEU A 116 12.92 -10.29 -27.60
N MET A 117 12.85 -10.54 -28.90
CA MET A 117 11.80 -11.38 -29.50
C MET A 117 11.94 -12.85 -29.08
N SER A 118 13.17 -13.36 -29.01
CA SER A 118 13.46 -14.72 -28.54
C SER A 118 13.04 -14.96 -27.09
N VAL A 119 13.34 -14.03 -26.18
CA VAL A 119 12.96 -14.18 -24.76
C VAL A 119 11.45 -14.11 -24.55
N VAL A 120 10.75 -13.26 -25.31
CA VAL A 120 9.29 -13.13 -25.26
C VAL A 120 8.61 -14.39 -25.80
N GLU A 121 9.06 -14.94 -26.93
CA GLU A 121 8.60 -16.25 -27.43
C GLU A 121 8.83 -17.35 -26.39
N GLY A 122 9.99 -17.32 -25.75
CA GLY A 122 10.33 -18.20 -24.64
C GLY A 122 9.39 -18.07 -23.43
N GLY A 123 8.85 -16.88 -23.18
CA GLY A 123 7.84 -16.63 -22.15
C GLY A 123 6.48 -17.21 -22.52
N TYR A 124 6.00 -16.99 -23.75
CA TYR A 124 4.75 -17.57 -24.25
C TYR A 124 4.77 -19.11 -24.26
N LYS A 125 5.91 -19.71 -24.64
CA LYS A 125 6.10 -21.17 -24.56
C LYS A 125 5.98 -21.69 -23.12
N SER A 126 6.54 -20.96 -22.14
CA SER A 126 6.41 -21.30 -20.72
C SER A 126 4.97 -21.17 -20.23
N LEU A 127 4.25 -20.11 -20.65
CA LEU A 127 2.85 -19.92 -20.30
C LEU A 127 2.00 -21.08 -20.83
N LYS A 128 2.17 -21.48 -22.09
CA LYS A 128 1.45 -22.60 -22.68
C LYS A 128 1.70 -23.91 -21.91
N ALA A 129 2.96 -24.18 -21.56
CA ALA A 129 3.31 -25.36 -20.77
C ALA A 129 2.64 -25.34 -19.39
N LYS A 130 2.58 -24.19 -18.72
CA LYS A 130 1.86 -24.00 -17.46
C LYS A 130 0.36 -24.28 -17.62
N GLU A 131 -0.28 -23.72 -18.63
CA GLU A 131 -1.71 -23.93 -18.87
C GLU A 131 -2.04 -25.41 -19.20
N ASP A 132 -1.15 -26.09 -19.92
CA ASP A 132 -1.31 -27.51 -20.23
C ASP A 132 -1.17 -28.39 -18.97
N LEU A 133 -0.30 -28.00 -18.02
CA LEU A 133 -0.25 -28.63 -16.70
C LEU A 133 -1.51 -28.33 -15.89
N GLU A 134 -2.02 -27.09 -15.96
CA GLU A 134 -3.20 -26.68 -15.20
C GLU A 134 -4.47 -27.44 -15.59
N LYS A 135 -4.61 -27.77 -16.88
CA LYS A 135 -5.71 -28.61 -17.39
C LYS A 135 -5.71 -30.02 -16.81
N ASN A 136 -4.55 -30.52 -16.39
CA ASN A 136 -4.39 -31.88 -15.88
C ASN A 136 -4.55 -31.96 -14.35
N PHE A 137 -4.73 -30.83 -13.65
CA PHE A 137 -4.97 -30.88 -12.22
C PHE A 137 -6.35 -31.47 -11.90
N PRO A 138 -6.46 -32.31 -10.85
CA PRO A 138 -7.74 -32.82 -10.41
C PRO A 138 -8.64 -31.65 -10.00
N THR A 139 -9.84 -31.61 -10.57
CA THR A 139 -10.86 -30.64 -10.17
C THR A 139 -11.42 -31.02 -8.81
N ILE A 140 -11.72 -30.01 -7.98
CA ILE A 140 -12.37 -30.24 -6.69
C ILE A 140 -13.81 -30.70 -6.91
N ASP A 141 -14.22 -31.77 -6.21
CA ASP A 141 -15.57 -32.30 -6.30
C ASP A 141 -16.63 -31.24 -5.95
N GLY A 142 -17.66 -31.17 -6.79
CA GLY A 142 -18.77 -30.25 -6.63
C GLY A 142 -19.48 -30.45 -5.28
N GLY A 143 -19.90 -29.34 -4.67
CA GLY A 143 -20.65 -29.37 -3.41
C GLY A 143 -19.81 -29.44 -2.13
N THR A 144 -18.49 -29.69 -2.24
CA THR A 144 -17.59 -29.61 -1.09
C THR A 144 -17.39 -28.16 -0.60
N PRO A 145 -17.07 -27.94 0.69
CA PRO A 145 -16.69 -26.60 1.17
C PRO A 145 -15.52 -25.99 0.39
N SER A 146 -14.57 -26.83 -0.03
CA SER A 146 -13.41 -26.41 -0.84
C SER A 146 -13.83 -25.91 -2.22
N TYR A 147 -14.78 -26.60 -2.88
CA TYR A 147 -15.33 -26.13 -4.15
C TYR A 147 -16.04 -24.79 -4.00
N ARG A 148 -16.86 -24.62 -2.96
CA ARG A 148 -17.54 -23.33 -2.71
C ARG A 148 -16.55 -22.20 -2.47
N HIS A 149 -15.51 -22.45 -1.68
CA HIS A 149 -14.44 -21.48 -1.46
C HIS A 149 -13.72 -21.09 -2.76
N GLN A 150 -13.38 -22.08 -3.60
CA GLN A 150 -12.76 -21.83 -4.90
C GLN A 150 -13.62 -20.95 -5.81
N GLN A 151 -14.95 -21.13 -5.81
CA GLN A 151 -15.86 -20.28 -6.60
C GLN A 151 -15.92 -18.85 -6.07
N VAL A 152 -15.88 -18.65 -4.75
CA VAL A 152 -15.87 -17.32 -4.12
C VAL A 152 -14.56 -16.58 -4.40
N MET A 153 -13.44 -17.30 -4.43
CA MET A 153 -12.10 -16.74 -4.67
C MET A 153 -11.70 -16.69 -6.15
N LYS A 154 -12.63 -16.94 -7.06
CA LYS A 154 -12.34 -16.99 -8.50
C LYS A 154 -12.01 -15.59 -9.04
N SER A 155 -10.84 -15.44 -9.62
CA SER A 155 -10.43 -14.20 -10.30
C SER A 155 -11.26 -13.93 -11.55
N GLY A 156 -11.52 -12.65 -11.83
CA GLY A 156 -12.21 -12.20 -13.04
C GLY A 156 -11.38 -12.42 -14.31
N PRO A 157 -12.01 -12.41 -15.50
CA PRO A 157 -11.34 -12.64 -16.78
C PRO A 157 -10.22 -11.62 -17.05
N GLU A 158 -10.44 -10.37 -16.65
CA GLU A 158 -9.45 -9.30 -16.84
C GLU A 158 -8.22 -9.48 -15.94
N SER A 159 -8.41 -9.82 -14.67
CA SER A 159 -7.31 -10.13 -13.75
C SER A 159 -6.48 -11.33 -14.23
N ILE A 160 -7.14 -12.36 -14.77
CA ILE A 160 -6.47 -13.52 -15.37
C ILE A 160 -5.64 -13.09 -16.57
N ARG A 161 -6.18 -12.21 -17.44
CA ARG A 161 -5.49 -11.69 -18.62
C ARG A 161 -4.21 -10.94 -18.24
N ILE A 162 -4.29 -10.01 -17.28
CA ILE A 162 -3.15 -9.25 -16.78
C ILE A 162 -2.13 -10.17 -16.11
N ALA A 163 -2.57 -11.14 -15.31
CA ALA A 163 -1.69 -12.11 -14.65
C ALA A 163 -0.91 -12.98 -15.64
N ARG A 164 -1.52 -13.37 -16.77
CA ARG A 164 -0.84 -14.09 -17.86
C ARG A 164 0.24 -13.25 -18.51
N ASN A 165 -0.06 -11.98 -18.79
CA ASN A 165 0.92 -11.05 -19.37
C ASN A 165 2.11 -10.84 -18.42
N GLY A 166 1.86 -10.59 -17.14
CA GLY A 166 2.91 -10.44 -16.12
C GLY A 166 3.74 -11.72 -15.93
N TYR A 167 3.14 -12.91 -16.08
CA TYR A 167 3.89 -14.17 -16.07
C TYR A 167 4.87 -14.26 -17.24
N VAL A 168 4.43 -13.94 -18.47
CA VAL A 168 5.28 -13.95 -19.66
C VAL A 168 6.43 -12.94 -19.50
N GLU A 169 6.14 -11.75 -18.97
CA GLU A 169 7.15 -10.71 -18.71
C GLU A 169 8.19 -11.16 -17.67
N ASN A 170 7.76 -11.76 -16.56
CA ASN A 170 8.67 -12.26 -15.53
C ASN A 170 9.64 -13.31 -16.09
N ILE A 171 9.14 -14.25 -16.90
CA ILE A 171 9.96 -15.29 -17.53
C ILE A 171 10.88 -14.70 -18.61
N ALA A 172 10.38 -13.76 -19.42
CA ALA A 172 11.18 -13.09 -20.44
C ALA A 172 12.33 -12.29 -19.79
N THR A 173 12.04 -11.57 -18.70
CA THR A 173 13.02 -10.79 -17.93
C THR A 173 14.07 -11.69 -17.30
N GLU A 174 13.67 -12.83 -16.71
CA GLU A 174 14.60 -13.82 -16.17
C GLU A 174 15.57 -14.32 -17.26
N LYS A 175 15.05 -14.71 -18.43
CA LYS A 175 15.87 -15.19 -19.55
C LYS A 175 16.77 -14.10 -20.11
N LEU A 176 16.27 -12.87 -20.21
CA LEU A 176 17.04 -11.74 -20.71
C LEU A 176 18.24 -11.44 -19.79
N ARG A 177 18.05 -11.48 -18.47
CA ARG A 177 19.16 -11.35 -17.51
C ARG A 177 20.19 -12.44 -17.68
N GLN A 178 19.76 -13.67 -17.95
CA GLN A 178 20.67 -14.80 -18.22
C GLN A 178 21.47 -14.58 -19.51
N LEU A 179 20.82 -14.16 -20.61
CA LEU A 179 21.49 -13.87 -21.89
C LEU A 179 22.53 -12.76 -21.76
N LEU A 180 22.22 -11.73 -20.98
CA LEU A 180 23.07 -10.56 -20.76
C LEU A 180 24.10 -10.77 -19.63
N ASN A 181 24.17 -11.96 -19.03
CA ASN A 181 25.05 -12.30 -17.90
C ASN A 181 24.93 -11.31 -16.71
N VAL A 182 23.71 -10.84 -16.42
CA VAL A 182 23.43 -9.90 -15.32
C VAL A 182 23.09 -10.67 -14.05
N THR A 183 23.94 -10.51 -13.03
CA THR A 183 23.74 -11.12 -11.70
C THR A 183 22.70 -10.35 -10.88
N LYS A 184 22.09 -10.97 -9.86
CA LYS A 184 21.05 -10.33 -9.03
C LYS A 184 21.55 -9.08 -8.28
N ASP A 185 22.83 -9.07 -7.88
CA ASP A 185 23.43 -8.00 -7.07
C ASP A 185 23.83 -6.78 -7.90
N GLN A 186 23.82 -6.92 -9.23
CA GLN A 186 24.05 -5.80 -10.14
C GLN A 186 22.75 -5.00 -10.32
N ASN A 187 22.82 -3.73 -9.94
CA ASN A 187 21.82 -2.75 -10.32
C ASN A 187 21.97 -2.45 -11.81
N ALA A 188 21.17 -3.15 -12.64
CA ALA A 188 21.19 -3.02 -14.08
C ALA A 188 19.82 -2.55 -14.58
N MET A 189 19.82 -1.55 -15.45
CA MET A 189 18.63 -1.12 -16.18
C MET A 189 18.77 -1.61 -17.60
N ILE A 190 17.91 -2.54 -18.00
CA ILE A 190 17.90 -3.06 -19.37
C ILE A 190 16.93 -2.20 -20.17
N LEU A 191 17.45 -1.49 -21.18
CA LEU A 191 16.62 -0.76 -22.11
C LEU A 191 16.15 -1.74 -23.19
N ALA A 192 14.84 -1.93 -23.25
CA ALA A 192 14.15 -2.73 -24.24
C ALA A 192 13.38 -1.79 -25.16
N GLU A 193 13.86 -1.59 -26.39
CA GLU A 193 13.16 -0.75 -27.36
C GLU A 193 12.00 -1.54 -28.00
N ASN A 194 10.78 -1.00 -27.89
CA ASN A 194 9.59 -1.34 -28.70
C ASN A 194 9.06 -2.79 -28.69
N VAL A 195 9.51 -3.66 -27.79
CA VAL A 195 8.85 -4.97 -27.59
C VAL A 195 8.17 -4.98 -26.23
N THR A 196 6.85 -4.82 -26.27
CA THR A 196 6.01 -4.98 -25.09
C THR A 196 5.21 -6.28 -25.23
N VAL A 197 5.16 -7.06 -24.15
CA VAL A 197 4.18 -8.14 -24.01
C VAL A 197 2.77 -7.54 -23.86
N PHE A 198 2.71 -6.30 -23.38
CA PHE A 198 1.50 -5.53 -23.12
C PHE A 198 0.98 -4.79 -24.34
N ASN A 199 -0.34 -4.62 -24.40
CA ASN A 199 -0.90 -3.43 -25.02
C ASN A 199 -0.51 -2.22 -24.15
N ASN A 200 -0.04 -1.12 -24.76
CA ASN A 200 0.51 0.03 -24.03
C ASN A 200 -0.39 0.51 -22.86
N THR A 201 -1.68 0.25 -22.89
CA THR A 201 -2.64 0.64 -21.85
C THR A 201 -2.45 -0.03 -20.47
N GLU A 202 -1.72 -1.15 -20.34
CA GLU A 202 -1.62 -1.88 -19.06
C GLU A 202 -0.54 -1.34 -18.11
N CYS A 203 0.58 -0.85 -18.65
CA CYS A 203 1.71 -0.34 -17.86
C CYS A 203 2.07 1.12 -18.18
N THR A 204 1.49 1.72 -19.23
CA THR A 204 1.74 3.13 -19.53
C THR A 204 0.91 4.01 -18.63
N SER A 205 1.49 5.13 -18.19
CA SER A 205 0.71 6.24 -17.66
C SER A 205 -0.42 6.53 -18.64
N PRO A 206 -1.69 6.58 -18.21
CA PRO A 206 -2.76 7.11 -19.06
C PRO A 206 -2.33 8.45 -19.66
N GLU A 207 -2.94 8.80 -20.80
CA GLU A 207 -2.88 10.14 -21.40
C GLU A 207 -2.85 11.24 -20.33
N PRO A 208 -2.18 12.39 -20.57
CA PRO A 208 -1.96 13.41 -19.55
C PRO A 208 -3.24 13.71 -18.78
N ILE A 209 -3.26 13.33 -17.49
CA ILE A 209 -4.44 13.49 -16.64
C ILE A 209 -4.63 14.98 -16.35
N ILE A 210 -5.75 15.52 -16.80
CA ILE A 210 -6.12 16.92 -16.55
C ILE A 210 -6.92 17.00 -15.25
N CYS A 211 -6.30 17.52 -14.21
CA CYS A 211 -6.94 17.72 -12.91
C CYS A 211 -7.79 19.00 -12.88
N ARG A 212 -9.02 18.90 -12.37
CA ARG A 212 -9.90 20.06 -12.12
C ARG A 212 -9.48 20.75 -10.82
N LEU A 213 -8.93 21.96 -10.92
CA LEU A 213 -8.42 22.74 -9.79
C LEU A 213 -9.48 23.18 -8.75
N GLN A 214 -10.77 23.06 -9.07
CA GLN A 214 -11.88 23.50 -8.21
C GLN A 214 -12.84 22.37 -7.85
N SER A 215 -12.42 21.10 -7.91
CA SER A 215 -13.25 20.01 -7.40
C SER A 215 -13.44 20.14 -5.89
N ARG A 216 -14.69 20.08 -5.42
CA ARG A 216 -15.01 20.10 -3.99
C ARG A 216 -14.81 18.74 -3.31
N TYR A 217 -14.91 17.66 -4.07
CA TYR A 217 -14.93 16.29 -3.55
C TYR A 217 -13.80 15.45 -4.13
N ARG A 218 -13.43 14.41 -3.37
CA ARG A 218 -12.46 13.40 -3.80
C ARG A 218 -13.07 12.58 -4.94
N THR A 219 -12.21 12.16 -5.86
CA THR A 219 -12.55 11.12 -6.85
C THR A 219 -12.64 9.78 -6.14
N VAL A 220 -13.43 8.85 -6.68
CA VAL A 220 -13.57 7.50 -6.11
C VAL A 220 -12.25 6.73 -6.25
N GLU A 221 -11.51 7.00 -7.32
CA GLU A 221 -10.25 6.36 -7.67
C GLU A 221 -9.04 7.00 -6.95
N GLY A 222 -9.22 8.13 -6.24
CA GLY A 222 -8.14 8.88 -5.60
C GLY A 222 -7.29 9.74 -6.56
N ILE A 223 -7.59 9.72 -7.86
CA ILE A 223 -6.91 10.52 -8.90
C ILE A 223 -7.06 12.02 -8.63
N CYS A 224 -6.01 12.80 -8.89
CA CYS A 224 -5.94 14.25 -8.71
C CYS A 224 -6.02 14.74 -7.26
N ASN A 225 -5.80 13.86 -6.27
CA ASN A 225 -5.54 14.29 -4.89
C ASN A 225 -4.26 15.14 -4.82
N ASN A 226 -3.23 14.72 -5.55
CA ASN A 226 -2.03 15.53 -5.82
C ASN A 226 -2.10 16.10 -7.25
N ILE A 227 -2.11 17.42 -7.39
CA ILE A 227 -2.23 18.11 -8.69
C ILE A 227 -0.98 17.98 -9.58
N PHE A 228 0.19 17.78 -8.98
CA PHE A 228 1.46 17.65 -9.69
C PHE A 228 1.75 16.20 -10.07
N GLU A 229 1.26 15.25 -9.25
CA GLU A 229 1.38 13.81 -9.46
C GLU A 229 -0.02 13.16 -9.38
N PRO A 230 -0.86 13.28 -10.43
CA PRO A 230 -2.29 12.92 -10.36
C PRO A 230 -2.59 11.49 -9.92
N LEU A 231 -1.69 10.54 -10.17
CA LEU A 231 -1.85 9.12 -9.83
C LEU A 231 -1.33 8.75 -8.43
N LYS A 232 -0.74 9.70 -7.70
CA LYS A 232 -0.14 9.40 -6.41
C LYS A 232 -1.20 9.09 -5.37
N GLY A 233 -1.23 7.84 -4.91
CA GLY A 233 -2.23 7.33 -3.98
C GLY A 233 -3.58 7.00 -4.65
N ALA A 234 -3.61 6.96 -6.00
CA ALA A 234 -4.77 6.44 -6.70
C ALA A 234 -4.87 4.91 -6.55
N ALA A 235 -6.08 4.38 -6.62
CA ALA A 235 -6.34 2.94 -6.58
C ALA A 235 -5.76 2.23 -7.81
N LEU A 236 -5.54 0.91 -7.69
CA LEU A 236 -5.00 0.04 -8.75
C LEU A 236 -3.60 0.46 -9.25
N MET A 237 -2.86 1.21 -8.45
CA MET A 237 -1.46 1.57 -8.70
C MET A 237 -0.52 0.62 -7.94
N PRO A 238 0.71 0.38 -8.43
CA PRO A 238 1.68 -0.43 -7.73
C PRO A 238 2.06 0.17 -6.36
N PHE A 239 2.25 -0.67 -5.36
CA PHE A 239 2.73 -0.24 -4.05
C PHE A 239 4.10 0.43 -4.14
N ARG A 240 4.27 1.53 -3.40
CA ARG A 240 5.56 2.19 -3.26
C ARG A 240 6.53 1.28 -2.49
N ARG A 241 7.66 0.96 -3.12
CA ARG A 241 8.76 0.26 -2.47
C ARG A 241 9.62 1.24 -1.67
N VAL A 242 9.69 1.03 -0.35
CA VAL A 242 10.59 1.80 0.55
C VAL A 242 12.02 1.30 0.45
N LEU A 243 12.19 -0.01 0.22
CA LEU A 243 13.45 -0.68 -0.05
C LEU A 243 13.39 -1.41 -1.40
N PRO A 244 14.54 -1.62 -2.08
CA PRO A 244 14.61 -2.49 -3.25
C PRO A 244 14.02 -3.88 -2.97
N ALA A 245 13.46 -4.52 -4.00
CA ALA A 245 12.95 -5.88 -3.89
C ALA A 245 14.10 -6.89 -3.71
N ASP A 246 13.94 -7.86 -2.80
CA ASP A 246 14.88 -8.96 -2.60
C ASP A 246 14.27 -10.26 -3.13
N TYR A 247 14.54 -10.58 -4.39
CA TYR A 247 14.16 -11.83 -5.05
C TYR A 247 15.40 -12.69 -5.30
N SER A 248 15.27 -14.02 -5.23
CA SER A 248 16.45 -14.90 -5.35
C SER A 248 17.13 -14.83 -6.72
N ASP A 249 16.34 -14.54 -7.77
CA ASP A 249 16.78 -14.34 -9.15
C ASP A 249 16.88 -12.87 -9.55
N GLY A 250 16.57 -11.95 -8.62
CA GLY A 250 16.49 -10.51 -8.89
C GLY A 250 15.29 -10.09 -9.74
N VAL A 251 14.31 -10.97 -10.00
CA VAL A 251 13.15 -10.67 -10.84
C VAL A 251 11.84 -10.92 -10.11
N TRP A 252 11.53 -12.16 -9.77
CA TRP A 252 10.21 -12.52 -9.25
C TRP A 252 10.20 -13.74 -8.31
N LYS A 253 11.27 -14.55 -8.27
CA LYS A 253 11.29 -15.77 -7.46
C LYS A 253 11.41 -15.44 -5.98
N PRO A 254 10.68 -16.19 -5.10
CA PRO A 254 10.79 -16.03 -3.66
C PRO A 254 12.25 -16.01 -3.19
N ARG A 255 12.54 -15.16 -2.21
CA ARG A 255 13.89 -15.02 -1.67
C ARG A 255 14.41 -16.33 -1.07
N LYS A 256 15.73 -16.48 -1.05
CA LYS A 256 16.44 -17.59 -0.40
C LYS A 256 17.11 -17.11 0.88
N ALA A 257 17.58 -18.06 1.70
CA ALA A 257 18.43 -17.76 2.84
C ALA A 257 19.77 -17.14 2.38
N THR A 258 20.47 -16.50 3.31
CA THR A 258 21.74 -15.80 3.04
C THR A 258 22.86 -16.74 2.59
N ASP A 259 22.78 -18.02 2.95
CA ASP A 259 23.69 -19.10 2.52
C ASP A 259 23.27 -19.76 1.19
N GLY A 260 22.16 -19.32 0.60
CA GLY A 260 21.60 -19.85 -0.64
C GLY A 260 20.65 -21.03 -0.48
N SER A 261 20.37 -21.49 0.75
CA SER A 261 19.37 -22.54 0.99
C SER A 261 17.94 -22.04 0.77
N GLU A 262 17.00 -22.97 0.58
CA GLU A 262 15.57 -22.64 0.60
C GLU A 262 15.15 -22.19 2.01
N LEU A 263 14.16 -21.28 2.07
CA LEU A 263 13.54 -20.88 3.33
C LEU A 263 12.55 -21.96 3.82
N PRO A 264 12.35 -22.08 5.15
CA PRO A 264 11.32 -22.98 5.68
C PRO A 264 9.94 -22.59 5.15
N SER A 265 9.06 -23.58 5.00
CA SER A 265 7.69 -23.32 4.56
C SER A 265 6.97 -22.42 5.55
N ALA A 266 6.05 -21.57 5.06
CA ALA A 266 5.23 -20.71 5.91
C ALA A 266 4.45 -21.52 6.98
N LYS A 267 4.05 -22.75 6.64
CA LYS A 267 3.40 -23.68 7.56
C LYS A 267 4.33 -24.09 8.71
N GLN A 268 5.55 -24.50 8.39
CA GLN A 268 6.52 -24.90 9.41
C GLN A 268 6.83 -23.73 10.35
N VAL A 269 7.04 -22.52 9.81
CA VAL A 269 7.24 -21.32 10.64
C VAL A 269 6.02 -21.05 11.52
N SER A 270 4.81 -21.27 11.00
CA SER A 270 3.59 -21.14 11.79
C SER A 270 3.58 -22.12 12.97
N GLU A 271 3.86 -23.40 12.72
CA GLU A 271 3.88 -24.45 13.73
C GLU A 271 4.98 -24.26 14.79
N ASP A 272 6.16 -23.80 14.36
CA ASP A 272 7.33 -23.66 15.23
C ASP A 272 7.30 -22.34 16.05
N VAL A 273 6.71 -21.27 15.50
CA VAL A 273 6.78 -19.91 16.09
C VAL A 273 5.47 -19.45 16.72
N HIS A 274 4.31 -19.76 16.11
CA HIS A 274 3.04 -19.26 16.63
C HIS A 274 2.55 -20.12 17.80
N ARG A 275 2.07 -19.46 18.85
CA ARG A 275 1.52 -20.14 20.02
C ARG A 275 0.19 -20.81 19.68
N GLN A 276 -0.05 -21.97 20.29
CA GLN A 276 -1.27 -22.75 20.07
C GLN A 276 -2.50 -22.17 20.77
N SER A 277 -2.32 -21.35 21.82
CA SER A 277 -3.40 -20.73 22.58
C SER A 277 -3.27 -19.21 22.62
N TYR A 278 -4.42 -18.55 22.52
CA TYR A 278 -4.55 -17.11 22.71
C TYR A 278 -4.73 -16.83 24.20
N GLU A 279 -3.96 -15.87 24.72
CA GLU A 279 -4.27 -15.24 26.00
C GLU A 279 -5.25 -14.09 25.72
N GLU A 280 -6.28 -13.95 26.54
CA GLU A 280 -7.18 -12.80 26.45
C GLU A 280 -6.46 -11.56 26.95
N ASP A 281 -6.55 -10.48 26.19
CA ASP A 281 -6.09 -9.16 26.63
C ASP A 281 -7.28 -8.42 27.25
N HIS A 282 -7.24 -8.21 28.57
CA HIS A 282 -8.32 -7.54 29.30
C HIS A 282 -8.32 -6.01 29.13
N ASP A 283 -7.26 -5.43 28.58
CA ASP A 283 -7.14 -4.00 28.36
C ASP A 283 -7.77 -3.57 27.02
N PHE A 284 -7.98 -4.52 26.10
CA PHE A 284 -8.56 -4.24 24.78
C PHE A 284 -9.84 -5.02 24.51
N THR A 285 -10.83 -4.33 23.96
CA THR A 285 -12.02 -4.99 23.42
C THR A 285 -11.73 -5.56 22.03
N VAL A 286 -12.50 -6.55 21.61
CA VAL A 286 -12.46 -7.12 20.24
C VAL A 286 -12.60 -6.05 19.16
N MET A 287 -13.24 -4.91 19.47
CA MET A 287 -13.36 -3.79 18.55
C MET A 287 -12.01 -3.26 18.05
N LEU A 288 -10.92 -3.42 18.82
CA LEU A 288 -9.58 -3.02 18.37
C LEU A 288 -9.15 -3.77 17.10
N ALA A 289 -9.31 -5.09 17.08
CA ALA A 289 -8.95 -5.92 15.93
C ALA A 289 -9.85 -5.64 14.72
N VAL A 290 -11.17 -5.47 14.97
CA VAL A 290 -12.15 -5.14 13.92
C VAL A 290 -11.85 -3.78 13.29
N TRP A 291 -11.56 -2.77 14.10
CA TRP A 291 -11.19 -1.45 13.62
C TRP A 291 -9.87 -1.48 12.84
N GLY A 292 -8.90 -2.29 13.27
CA GLY A 292 -7.66 -2.54 12.54
C GLY A 292 -7.92 -3.06 11.12
N GLN A 293 -8.77 -4.08 10.99
CA GLN A 293 -9.15 -4.63 9.68
C GLN A 293 -9.92 -3.61 8.83
N PHE A 294 -10.83 -2.85 9.44
CA PHE A 294 -11.57 -1.80 8.73
C PHE A 294 -10.61 -0.76 8.12
N MET A 295 -9.63 -0.29 8.89
CA MET A 295 -8.62 0.65 8.42
C MET A 295 -7.68 0.04 7.38
N ASP A 296 -7.25 -1.20 7.57
CA ASP A 296 -6.40 -1.93 6.61
C ASP A 296 -7.07 -2.05 5.23
N HIS A 297 -8.37 -2.37 5.24
CA HIS A 297 -9.17 -2.50 4.01
C HIS A 297 -9.44 -1.16 3.32
N ASP A 298 -9.48 -0.03 4.04
CA ASP A 298 -9.58 1.31 3.42
C ASP A 298 -8.27 1.73 2.73
N ILE A 299 -7.12 1.20 3.20
CA ILE A 299 -5.80 1.64 2.73
C ILE A 299 -5.22 0.70 1.65
N THR A 300 -5.46 -0.61 1.72
CA THR A 300 -4.71 -1.60 0.90
C THR A 300 -5.52 -2.67 0.18
N ALA A 301 -6.79 -2.90 0.53
CA ALA A 301 -7.57 -4.05 0.04
C ALA A 301 -8.13 -3.89 -1.37
#